data_AF-A0A1P8LWN0-F1
#
_entry.id   AF-A0A1P8LWN0-F1
#
_cell.length_a   1.000
_cell.length_b   1.000
_cell.length_c   1.000
_cell.angle_alpha   90.00
_cell.angle_beta   90.00
_cell.angle_gamma   90.00
#
_symmetry.space_group_name_H-M   'P 1'
#
loop_
_entity.id
_entity.type
_entity.pdbx_description
1 polymer ?
#
loop_
_entity_poly.entity_id
_entity_poly.type
_entity_poly.pdbx_seq_one_letter_code
_entity_poly.pdbx_strand_id
1 'polypeptide(L)' 'MATLIVGSILTDVVSEHAAVFRELSALSIELLTEVGRLPVDEEVAGIVVPVGILMGIWVFLFELRQVTK' A
#
# COMPACT_ATOMS: atom_id res chain seq x y z
N MET A 1 -14.86 -0.28 17.18
CA MET A 1 -15.77 -0.13 16.02
C MET A 1 -15.13 0.62 14.86
N ALA A 2 -14.61 1.85 15.04
CA ALA A 2 -14.03 2.61 13.91
C ALA A 2 -12.88 1.91 13.17
N THR A 3 -12.00 1.18 13.87
CA THR A 3 -10.89 0.43 13.25
C THR A 3 -11.37 -0.72 12.36
N LEU A 4 -12.49 -1.36 12.72
CA LEU A 4 -13.10 -2.43 11.91
C LEU A 4 -13.80 -1.85 10.67
N ILE A 5 -14.44 -0.69 10.79
CA ILE A 5 -15.10 0.01 9.67
C ILE A 5 -14.06 0.50 8.67
N VAL A 6 -12.94 1.06 9.14
CA VAL A 6 -11.85 1.47 8.25
C VAL A 6 -11.19 0.26 7.60
N GLY A 7 -10.97 -0.83 8.35
CA GLY A 7 -10.45 -2.08 7.81
C GLY A 7 -11.35 -2.71 6.73
N SER A 8 -12.67 -2.68 6.93
CA SER A 8 -13.61 -3.20 5.93
C SER A 8 -13.68 -2.33 4.68
N ILE A 9 -13.66 -0.99 4.84
CA ILE A 9 -13.60 -0.07 3.69
C ILE A 9 -12.28 -0.24 2.95
N LEU A 10 -11.16 -0.40 3.65
CA LEU A 10 -9.86 -0.66 3.03
C LEU A 10 -9.88 -1.97 2.23
N THR A 11 -10.50 -3.01 2.80
CA THR A 11 -10.61 -4.33 2.17
C THR A 11 -11.51 -4.27 0.93
N ASP A 12 -12.64 -3.58 1.01
CA ASP A 12 -13.56 -3.39 -0.12
C ASP A 12 -12.91 -2.57 -1.22
N VAL A 13 -12.25 -1.45 -0.88
CA VAL A 13 -11.54 -0.61 -1.86
C VAL A 13 -10.39 -1.37 -2.50
N VAL A 14 -9.60 -2.13 -1.72
CA VAL A 14 -8.51 -2.96 -2.26
C VAL A 14 -9.06 -4.10 -3.14
N SER A 15 -10.21 -4.68 -2.79
CA SER A 15 -10.86 -5.72 -3.60
C SER A 15 -11.40 -5.15 -4.93
N GLU A 16 -12.04 -3.99 -4.87
CA GLU A 16 -12.61 -3.28 -6.03
C GLU A 16 -11.51 -2.69 -6.93
N HIS A 17 -10.40 -2.26 -6.35
CA HIS A 17 -9.25 -1.65 -7.06
C HIS A 17 -8.05 -2.60 -7.11
N ALA A 18 -8.27 -3.91 -6.99
CA ALA A 18 -7.20 -4.90 -6.90
C ALA A 18 -6.28 -4.89 -8.13
N ALA A 19 -6.81 -4.52 -9.30
CA ALA A 19 -6.04 -4.34 -10.53
C ALA A 19 -5.11 -3.12 -10.41
N VAL A 20 -5.65 -1.97 -9.98
CA VAL A 20 -4.89 -0.73 -9.78
C VAL A 20 -3.83 -0.91 -8.71
N PHE A 21 -4.15 -1.58 -7.60
CA PHE A 21 -3.19 -1.86 -6.53
C PHE A 21 -2.04 -2.76 -7.00
N ARG A 22 -2.34 -3.78 -7.82
CA ARG A 22 -1.32 -4.64 -8.44
C ARG A 22 -0.42 -3.85 -9.37
N GLU A 23 -1.01 -3.03 -10.24
CA GLU A 23 -0.27 -2.21 -11.19
C GLU A 23 0.62 -1.18 -10.48
N LEU A 24 0.08 -0.51 -9.45
CA LEU A 24 0.82 0.45 -8.63
C LEU A 24 1.99 -0.22 -7.89
N SER A 25 1.78 -1.43 -7.37
CA SER A 25 2.81 -2.20 -6.67
C SER A 25 3.92 -2.63 -7.63
N ALA A 26 3.57 -3.14 -8.82
CA ALA A 26 4.53 -3.52 -9.85
C ALA A 26 5.40 -2.34 -10.29
N LEU A 27 4.75 -1.20 -10.56
CA LEU A 27 5.44 0.02 -10.98
C LEU A 27 6.33 0.58 -9.85
N SER A 28 5.89 0.47 -8.59
CA SER A 28 6.71 0.85 -7.43
C SER A 28 7.93 -0.06 -7.26
N ILE A 29 7.79 -1.37 -7.51
CA ILE A 29 8.91 -2.32 -7.47
C ILE A 29 9.93 -1.95 -8.54
N GLU A 30 9.48 -1.79 -9.80
CA GLU A 30 10.33 -1.39 -10.93
C GLU A 30 11.09 -0.09 -10.63
N LEU A 31 10.41 0.93 -10.09
CA LEU A 31 11.06 2.18 -9.70
C LEU A 31 12.10 1.99 -8.59
N LEU A 32 11.86 1.11 -7.62
CA LEU A 32 12.79 0.88 -6.52
C LEU A 32 14.00 0.04 -6.94
N THR A 33 13.79 -1.00 -7.76
CA THR A 33 14.83 -1.93 -8.18
C THR A 33 15.63 -1.39 -9.37
N GLU A 34 14.97 -0.88 -10.41
CA GLU A 34 15.64 -0.43 -11.63
C GLU A 34 16.15 1.01 -11.53
N VAL A 35 15.30 1.94 -11.05
CA VAL A 35 15.66 3.37 -10.96
C VAL A 35 16.43 3.67 -9.68
N GLY A 36 15.98 3.12 -8.56
CA GLY A 36 16.63 3.27 -7.26
C GLY A 36 17.91 2.44 -7.11
N ARG A 37 18.14 1.45 -7.98
CA ARG A 37 19.23 0.45 -7.89
C ARG A 37 19.39 -0.12 -6.48
N LEU A 38 18.28 -0.24 -5.76
CA LEU A 38 18.30 -0.78 -4.41
C LEU A 38 18.71 -2.26 -4.52
N PRO A 39 19.69 -2.72 -3.72
CA PRO A 39 20.12 -4.11 -3.73
C PRO A 39 19.11 -4.98 -2.97
N VAL A 40 17.88 -5.02 -3.46
CA VAL A 40 16.77 -5.76 -2.89
C VAL A 40 16.36 -6.83 -3.90
N ASP A 41 16.26 -8.07 -3.42
CA ASP A 41 15.79 -9.19 -4.22
C ASP A 41 14.37 -8.93 -4.72
N GLU A 42 14.11 -9.24 -5.98
CA GLU A 42 12.83 -8.95 -6.64
C GLU A 42 11.66 -9.71 -5.97
N GLU A 43 11.93 -10.89 -5.43
CA GLU A 43 10.96 -11.70 -4.68
C GLU A 43 10.61 -11.03 -3.34
N VAL A 44 11.61 -10.42 -2.69
CA VAL A 44 11.42 -9.65 -1.45
C VAL A 44 10.68 -8.34 -1.75
N ALA A 45 11.04 -7.63 -2.82
CA ALA A 45 10.36 -6.41 -3.25
C ALA A 45 8.88 -6.67 -3.58
N GLY A 46 8.60 -7.81 -4.23
CA GLY A 46 7.25 -8.31 -4.53
C GLY A 46 6.32 -8.42 -3.32
N ILE A 47 6.86 -8.57 -2.11
CA ILE A 47 6.09 -8.70 -0.87
C ILE A 47 6.15 -7.40 -0.07
N VAL A 48 7.34 -6.82 0.09
CA VAL A 48 7.57 -5.67 0.98
C VAL A 48 6.91 -4.40 0.42
N VAL A 49 6.97 -4.18 -0.89
CA VAL A 49 6.42 -2.97 -1.52
C VAL A 49 4.89 -2.89 -1.38
N PRO A 50 4.10 -3.93 -1.74
CA PRO A 50 2.66 -3.91 -1.51
C PRO A 50 2.28 -3.71 -0.04
N VAL A 51 2.98 -4.38 0.89
CA VAL A 51 2.73 -4.23 2.33
C VAL A 51 3.04 -2.82 2.80
N GLY A 52 4.14 -2.22 2.32
CA GLY A 52 4.50 -0.84 2.59
C GLY A 52 3.46 0.16 2.09
N ILE A 53 2.92 -0.05 0.89
CA ILE A 53 1.83 0.77 0.34
C ILE A 53 0.60 0.68 1.23
N LEU A 54 0.17 -0.52 1.64
CA LEU A 54 -0.98 -0.70 2.53
C LEU A 54 -0.77 -0.04 3.89
N MET A 55 0.42 -0.18 4.47
CA MET A 55 0.76 0.52 5.71
C MET A 55 0.74 2.04 5.54
N GLY A 56 1.25 2.55 4.42
CA GLY A 56 1.23 3.99 4.11
C GLY A 56 -0.20 4.52 4.03
N ILE A 57 -1.09 3.82 3.32
CA ILE A 57 -2.51 4.18 3.25
C ILE A 57 -3.14 4.14 4.65
N TRP A 58 -2.85 3.11 5.45
CA TRP A 58 -3.37 2.98 6.81
C TRP A 58 -2.94 4.14 7.71
N VAL A 59 -1.65 4.48 7.72
CA VAL A 59 -1.10 5.60 8.50
C VAL A 59 -1.71 6.92 8.02
N PHE A 60 -1.81 7.13 6.71
CA PHE A 60 -2.41 8.33 6.14
C PHE A 60 -3.86 8.52 6.57
N LEU A 61 -4.67 7.45 6.52
CA LEU A 61 -6.05 7.47 7.01
C LEU A 61 -6.14 7.73 8.52
N PHE A 62 -5.21 7.18 9.30
CA PHE A 62 -5.13 7.44 10.74
C PHE A 62 -4.82 8.90 11.04
N GLU A 63 -3.82 9.50 10.37
CA GLU A 63 -3.44 10.91 10.51
C GLU A 63 -4.56 11.85 10.06
N LEU A 64 -5.18 11.59 8.91
CA LEU A 64 -6.35 12.37 8.45
C LEU A 64 -7.47 12.39 9.48
N ARG A 65 -7.70 11.25 10.15
CA ARG A 65 -8.71 11.14 11.20
C ARG A 65 -8.35 11.94 12.46
N GLN A 66 -7.06 12.12 12.75
CA GLN A 66 -6.61 12.99 13.84
C GLN A 66 -6.79 14.46 13.48
N VAL A 67 -6.49 14.86 12.24
CA VAL A 67 -6.58 16.26 11.79
C VAL A 67 -8.03 16.72 11.56
N THR A 68 -8.93 15.79 11.22
CA THR A 68 -10.36 16.08 10.96
C THR A 68 -11.22 16.11 12.23
N LYS A 69 -10.63 15.77 13.40
CA LYS A 69 -11.28 15.83 14.71
C LYS A 69 -11.05 17.17 15.38
#